data_AF-A0A7V1H1T2-F1
#
_entry.id   AF-A0A7V1H1T2-F1
#
_cell.length_a   1.000
_cell.length_b   1.000
_cell.length_c   1.000
_cell.angle_alpha   90.00
_cell.angle_beta   90.00
_cell.angle_gamma   90.00
#
_symmetry.space_group_name_H-M   'P 1'
#
loop_
_entity.id
_entity.type
_entity.pdbx_description
1 polymer ?
#
loop_
_entity_poly.entity_id
_entity_poly.type
_entity_poly.pdbx_seq_one_letter_code
_entity_poly.pdbx_strand_id
1 'polypeptide(L)'
;MTRRDPPIEIIYYTDPYCTWCWGSEPILRHIQETYGDQVKLTYKMGGLVENIETFYDHTNDISSISQVAPHWLEASSRHGMPVDVAVFDKIKDEMRSTYPANIAYKAAELQDTVLAKEYLRRLREAAASEQSPIHRIETQIELAKEVGLDIERFSAALKSGRAKEAFEADLHEARSQGISGFPTFIIRNANDDQLLVHGYRPFSYFVRVFERLAPTPLATHDPGDIQSFVKKYGRVATQEILETFDLSQDDALAALVELAKEGQIKRVPLGNGDFWEPLLQH
;
A
#
# COMPACT_ATOMS: atom_id res chain seq x y z
N MET A 1 16.05 16.42 23.18
CA MET A 1 14.83 17.03 22.60
C MET A 1 13.74 15.97 22.65
N THR A 2 12.71 16.14 23.47
CA THR A 2 11.55 15.23 23.51
C THR A 2 10.86 15.29 22.15
N ARG A 3 10.89 14.20 21.39
CA ARG A 3 10.14 14.07 20.13
C ARG A 3 8.66 14.26 20.50
N ARG A 4 8.05 15.36 20.06
CA ARG A 4 6.61 15.56 20.24
C ARG A 4 5.91 14.59 19.31
N ASP A 5 4.83 13.98 19.79
CA ASP A 5 3.99 13.14 18.94
C ASP A 5 3.46 13.97 17.76
N PRO A 6 3.34 13.35 16.57
CA PRO A 6 2.90 14.03 15.37
C PRO A 6 1.48 14.57 15.57
N PRO A 7 1.17 15.79 15.05
CA PRO A 7 -0.16 16.39 15.19
C PRO A 7 -1.31 15.50 14.69
N ILE A 8 -1.04 14.68 13.68
CA ILE A 8 -1.99 13.75 13.08
C ILE A 8 -1.38 12.34 13.00
N GLU A 9 -2.19 11.34 13.30
CA GLU A 9 -1.93 9.95 12.94
C GLU A 9 -3.05 9.40 12.06
N ILE A 10 -2.65 8.73 10.99
CA ILE A 10 -3.51 7.91 10.15
C ILE A 10 -3.25 6.45 10.49
N ILE A 11 -4.23 5.79 11.09
CA ILE A 11 -4.25 4.33 11.25
C ILE A 11 -4.96 3.76 10.03
N TYR A 12 -4.19 3.16 9.13
CA TYR A 12 -4.61 2.64 7.86
C TYR A 12 -4.85 1.13 7.93
N TYR A 13 -6.12 0.74 7.95
CA TYR A 13 -6.56 -0.64 7.83
C TYR A 13 -6.58 -1.09 6.36
N THR A 14 -5.86 -2.16 6.07
CA THR A 14 -5.59 -2.61 4.70
C THR A 14 -5.41 -4.12 4.58
N ASP A 15 -5.34 -4.60 3.34
CA ASP A 15 -4.88 -5.93 2.96
C ASP A 15 -3.89 -5.86 1.76
N PRO A 16 -2.86 -6.72 1.67
CA PRO A 16 -1.94 -6.77 0.53
C PRO A 16 -2.58 -7.09 -0.84
N TYR A 17 -3.67 -7.86 -0.88
CA TYR A 17 -4.43 -8.21 -2.09
C TYR A 17 -5.58 -7.24 -2.41
N CYS A 18 -5.74 -6.16 -1.64
CA CYS A 18 -6.82 -5.19 -1.87
C CYS A 18 -6.45 -4.20 -2.99
N THR A 19 -7.16 -4.24 -4.12
CA THR A 19 -6.90 -3.35 -5.27
C THR A 19 -7.12 -1.86 -4.93
N TRP A 20 -8.15 -1.53 -4.15
CA TRP A 20 -8.37 -0.15 -3.69
C TRP A 20 -7.30 0.35 -2.70
N CYS A 21 -6.67 -0.58 -1.99
CA CYS A 21 -5.56 -0.31 -1.10
C CYS A 21 -4.28 -0.04 -1.90
N TRP A 22 -4.07 -0.80 -2.97
CA TRP A 22 -3.05 -0.51 -3.99
C TRP A 22 -3.26 0.87 -4.63
N GLY A 23 -4.50 1.18 -5.03
CA GLY A 23 -4.87 2.51 -5.53
C GLY A 23 -4.66 3.66 -4.54
N SER A 24 -4.54 3.38 -3.23
CA SER A 24 -4.30 4.40 -2.20
C SER A 24 -2.81 4.74 -2.02
N GLU A 25 -1.89 3.96 -2.60
CA GLU A 25 -0.44 4.21 -2.52
C GLU A 25 -0.03 5.62 -3.00
N PRO A 26 -0.47 6.10 -4.18
CA PRO A 26 -0.23 7.48 -4.61
C PRO A 26 -0.66 8.52 -3.57
N ILE A 27 -1.85 8.34 -2.99
CA ILE A 27 -2.43 9.29 -2.03
C ILE A 27 -1.60 9.31 -0.75
N LEU A 28 -1.18 8.14 -0.26
CA LEU A 28 -0.37 8.03 0.95
C LEU A 28 1.04 8.60 0.74
N ARG A 29 1.65 8.39 -0.43
CA ARG A 29 2.93 9.03 -0.77
C ARG A 29 2.78 10.55 -0.88
N HIS A 30 1.73 11.03 -1.53
CA HIS A 30 1.44 12.47 -1.62
C HIS A 30 1.26 13.11 -0.23
N ILE A 31 0.55 12.46 0.70
CA ILE A 31 0.45 12.89 2.11
C ILE A 31 1.82 12.96 2.78
N GLN A 32 2.65 11.94 2.60
CA GLN A 32 3.97 11.88 3.22
C GLN A 32 4.95 12.91 2.64
N GLU A 33 4.94 13.16 1.33
CA GLU A 33 5.74 14.24 0.73
C GLU A 33 5.25 15.63 1.16
N THR A 34 3.93 15.82 1.27
CA THR A 34 3.36 17.13 1.61
C THR A 34 3.59 17.48 3.08
N TYR A 35 3.35 16.55 4.00
CA TYR A 35 3.29 16.85 5.43
C TYR A 35 4.45 16.29 6.24
N GLY A 36 5.21 15.35 5.69
CA GLY A 36 6.35 14.70 6.34
C GLY A 36 6.00 14.15 7.72
N ASP A 37 6.88 14.41 8.68
CA ASP A 37 6.77 13.95 10.07
C ASP A 37 5.58 14.54 10.85
N GLN A 38 4.81 15.48 10.27
CA GLN A 38 3.57 15.98 10.90
C GLN A 38 2.41 14.96 10.83
N VAL A 39 2.49 14.00 9.90
CA VAL A 39 1.48 12.96 9.71
C VAL A 39 2.14 11.59 9.86
N LYS A 40 1.87 10.92 10.98
CA LYS A 40 2.28 9.53 11.15
C LYS A 40 1.32 8.59 10.43
N LEU A 41 1.88 7.63 9.71
CA LEU A 41 1.13 6.59 9.04
C LEU A 41 1.42 5.24 9.70
N THR A 42 0.39 4.65 10.31
CA THR A 42 0.44 3.33 10.97
C THR A 42 -0.42 2.38 10.16
N TYR A 43 0.08 1.19 9.83
CA TYR A 43 -0.67 0.21 9.05
C TYR A 43 -1.23 -0.88 9.97
N LYS A 44 -2.44 -1.35 9.64
CA LYS A 44 -3.13 -2.42 10.36
C LYS A 44 -3.67 -3.43 9.35
N MET A 45 -3.38 -4.71 9.60
CA MET A 45 -3.79 -5.77 8.69
C MET A 45 -5.22 -6.20 8.98
N GLY A 46 -6.12 -5.88 8.06
CA GLY A 46 -7.55 -6.08 8.23
C GLY A 46 -8.08 -7.40 7.69
N GLY A 47 -7.32 -8.11 6.85
CA GLY A 47 -7.70 -9.42 6.32
C GLY A 47 -8.96 -9.39 5.44
N LEU A 48 -8.80 -9.03 4.18
CA LEU A 48 -9.86 -8.88 3.18
C LEU A 48 -10.70 -10.15 2.98
N VAL A 49 -10.07 -11.31 2.85
CA VAL A 49 -10.76 -12.60 2.64
C VAL A 49 -10.23 -13.62 3.64
N GLU A 50 -11.05 -13.98 4.62
CA GLU A 50 -10.74 -15.06 5.57
C GLU A 50 -10.75 -16.43 4.87
N ASN A 51 -11.84 -16.75 4.18
CA ASN A 51 -12.00 -17.95 3.38
C ASN A 51 -12.83 -17.66 2.13
N ILE A 52 -12.24 -17.85 0.95
CA ILE A 52 -12.87 -17.59 -0.34
C ILE A 52 -14.11 -18.47 -0.59
N GLU A 53 -14.16 -19.69 -0.04
CA GLU A 53 -15.29 -20.61 -0.25
C GLU A 53 -16.57 -20.14 0.44
N THR A 54 -16.43 -19.28 1.45
CA THR A 54 -17.53 -18.65 2.19
C THR A 54 -17.58 -17.13 1.99
N PHE A 55 -16.69 -16.59 1.16
CA PHE A 55 -16.55 -15.15 0.97
C PHE A 55 -17.64 -14.63 0.05
N TYR A 56 -18.20 -13.48 0.44
CA TYR A 56 -19.06 -12.70 -0.43
C TYR A 56 -18.85 -11.21 -0.19
N ASP A 57 -18.38 -10.50 -1.21
CA ASP A 57 -18.31 -9.04 -1.21
C ASP A 57 -19.64 -8.48 -1.71
N HIS A 58 -20.49 -8.04 -0.79
CA HIS A 58 -21.77 -7.42 -1.13
C HIS A 58 -21.65 -6.12 -1.94
N THR A 59 -20.52 -5.42 -1.85
CA THR A 59 -20.33 -4.13 -2.53
C THR A 59 -20.01 -4.34 -4.01
N ASN A 60 -19.26 -5.39 -4.31
CA ASN A 60 -18.79 -5.68 -5.67
C ASN A 60 -19.41 -6.96 -6.27
N ASP A 61 -20.29 -7.65 -5.54
CA ASP A 61 -20.92 -8.92 -5.94
C ASP A 61 -19.91 -10.04 -6.27
N ILE A 62 -18.85 -10.15 -5.46
CA ILE A 62 -17.78 -11.14 -5.66
C ILE A 62 -17.99 -12.32 -4.72
N SER A 63 -18.09 -13.53 -5.26
CA SER A 63 -18.16 -14.78 -4.49
C SER A 63 -17.03 -15.77 -4.80
N SER A 64 -16.19 -15.48 -5.80
CA SER A 64 -15.09 -16.36 -6.19
C SER A 64 -13.92 -15.58 -6.81
N ILE A 65 -12.72 -16.18 -6.78
CA ILE A 65 -11.50 -15.58 -7.36
C ILE A 65 -11.67 -15.27 -8.86
N SER A 66 -12.41 -16.10 -9.60
CA SER A 66 -12.65 -15.91 -11.03
C SER A 66 -13.43 -14.62 -11.35
N GLN A 67 -14.15 -14.07 -10.37
CA GLN A 67 -14.86 -12.79 -10.52
C GLN A 67 -14.00 -11.58 -10.18
N VAL A 68 -12.82 -11.76 -9.56
CA VAL A 68 -11.99 -10.64 -9.06
C VAL A 68 -11.29 -9.88 -10.19
N ALA A 69 -10.91 -10.56 -11.28
CA ALA A 69 -10.15 -9.97 -12.38
C ALA A 69 -10.83 -8.72 -13.00
N PRO A 70 -12.12 -8.75 -13.40
CA PRO A 70 -12.81 -7.56 -13.88
C PRO A 70 -12.79 -6.38 -12.90
N HIS A 71 -12.95 -6.62 -11.59
CA HIS A 71 -12.96 -5.55 -10.58
C HIS A 71 -11.60 -4.90 -10.41
N TRP A 72 -10.50 -5.64 -10.56
CA TRP A 72 -9.16 -5.06 -10.56
C TRP A 72 -8.91 -4.16 -11.76
N LEU A 73 -9.38 -4.55 -12.95
CA LEU A 73 -9.31 -3.69 -14.15
C LEU A 73 -10.18 -2.44 -13.99
N GLU A 74 -11.40 -2.58 -13.46
CA GLU A 74 -12.28 -1.45 -13.17
C GLU A 74 -11.63 -0.48 -12.16
N ALA A 75 -11.14 -1.01 -11.03
CA ALA A 75 -10.45 -0.22 -10.02
C ALA A 75 -9.22 0.50 -10.62
N SER A 76 -8.39 -0.21 -11.39
CA SER A 76 -7.22 0.35 -12.08
C SER A 76 -7.59 1.47 -13.04
N SER A 77 -8.68 1.36 -13.80
CA SER A 77 -9.15 2.45 -14.66
C SER A 77 -9.61 3.69 -13.89
N ARG A 78 -9.95 3.55 -12.61
CA ARG A 78 -10.39 4.65 -11.74
C ARG A 78 -9.26 5.29 -10.95
N HIS A 79 -8.32 4.49 -10.43
CA HIS A 79 -7.22 4.99 -9.58
C HIS A 79 -5.88 5.08 -10.30
N GLY A 80 -5.75 4.61 -11.55
CA GLY A 80 -4.56 4.71 -12.40
C GLY A 80 -3.40 3.77 -12.07
N MET A 81 -3.31 3.22 -10.83
CA MET A 81 -2.26 2.26 -10.49
C MET A 81 -2.29 0.98 -11.35
N PRO A 82 -1.14 0.48 -11.83
CA PRO A 82 -1.08 -0.68 -12.73
C PRO A 82 -1.52 -1.98 -12.07
N VAL A 83 -2.23 -2.82 -12.82
CA VAL A 83 -2.61 -4.19 -12.43
C VAL A 83 -2.36 -5.19 -13.55
N ASP A 84 -2.12 -6.44 -13.17
CA ASP A 84 -2.04 -7.59 -14.05
C ASP A 84 -2.94 -8.72 -13.53
N VAL A 85 -4.10 -8.86 -14.17
CA VAL A 85 -5.13 -9.80 -13.72
C VAL A 85 -4.89 -11.24 -14.14
N ALA A 86 -3.84 -11.51 -14.94
CA ALA A 86 -3.44 -12.88 -15.26
C ALA A 86 -3.00 -13.66 -14.01
N VAL A 87 -2.69 -12.97 -12.90
CA VAL A 87 -2.45 -13.60 -11.60
C VAL A 87 -3.62 -14.47 -11.15
N PHE A 88 -4.86 -14.07 -11.42
CA PHE A 88 -6.04 -14.79 -10.95
C PHE A 88 -6.21 -16.15 -11.60
N ASP A 89 -5.82 -16.29 -12.87
CA ASP A 89 -5.79 -17.59 -13.52
C ASP A 89 -4.75 -18.54 -12.92
N LYS A 90 -3.64 -17.99 -12.42
CA LYS A 90 -2.57 -18.78 -11.78
C LYS A 90 -2.93 -19.25 -10.38
N ILE A 91 -3.78 -18.52 -9.67
CA ILE A 91 -4.05 -18.76 -8.24
C ILE A 91 -5.47 -19.27 -7.95
N LYS A 92 -6.38 -19.27 -8.92
CA LYS A 92 -7.81 -19.59 -8.71
C LYS A 92 -8.06 -20.93 -8.01
N ASP A 93 -7.25 -21.95 -8.27
CA ASP A 93 -7.43 -23.29 -7.70
C ASP A 93 -6.72 -23.47 -6.35
N GLU A 94 -5.80 -22.56 -5.99
CA GLU A 94 -4.93 -22.67 -4.81
C GLU A 94 -5.26 -21.66 -3.71
N MET A 95 -5.58 -20.42 -4.09
CA MET A 95 -5.82 -19.34 -3.16
C MET A 95 -7.10 -19.62 -2.37
N ARG A 96 -6.99 -19.55 -1.03
CA ARG A 96 -8.13 -19.72 -0.11
C ARG A 96 -8.37 -18.53 0.79
N SER A 97 -7.35 -17.71 1.03
CA SER A 97 -7.39 -16.64 2.03
C SER A 97 -6.34 -15.59 1.74
N THR A 98 -6.61 -14.31 2.02
CA THR A 98 -5.58 -13.27 2.01
C THR A 98 -4.76 -13.24 3.30
N TYR A 99 -5.17 -13.99 4.33
CA TYR A 99 -4.54 -13.98 5.66
C TYR A 99 -3.05 -14.33 5.65
N PRO A 100 -2.55 -15.29 4.84
CA PRO A 100 -1.12 -15.59 4.80
C PRO A 100 -0.25 -14.36 4.50
N ALA A 101 -0.66 -13.50 3.55
CA ALA A 101 0.09 -12.29 3.22
C ALA A 101 0.00 -11.22 4.34
N ASN A 102 -1.13 -11.14 5.03
CA ASN A 102 -1.29 -10.27 6.20
C ASN A 102 -0.41 -10.73 7.38
N ILE A 103 -0.37 -12.03 7.65
CA ILE A 103 0.50 -12.63 8.68
C ILE A 103 1.97 -12.42 8.33
N ALA A 104 2.34 -12.58 7.05
CA ALA A 104 3.68 -12.27 6.55
C ALA A 104 4.07 -10.81 6.82
N TYR A 105 3.17 -9.85 6.58
CA TYR A 105 3.41 -8.46 6.95
C TYR A 105 3.71 -8.29 8.44
N LYS A 106 2.93 -8.92 9.33
CA LYS A 106 3.18 -8.85 10.78
C LYS A 106 4.51 -9.47 11.18
N ALA A 107 4.98 -10.50 10.47
CA ALA A 107 6.33 -11.04 10.69
C ALA A 107 7.44 -10.04 10.36
N ALA A 108 7.26 -9.19 9.34
CA ALA A 108 8.15 -8.07 9.04
C ALA A 108 8.05 -6.97 10.11
N GLU A 109 6.83 -6.59 10.49
CA GLU A 109 6.58 -5.52 11.47
C GLU A 109 7.14 -5.83 12.86
N LEU A 110 7.12 -7.10 13.29
CA LEU A 110 7.76 -7.55 14.52
C LEU A 110 9.29 -7.37 14.52
N GLN A 111 9.92 -7.10 13.36
CA GLN A 111 11.34 -6.80 13.27
C GLN A 111 11.61 -5.30 13.25
N ASP A 112 10.95 -4.59 12.33
CA ASP A 112 11.16 -3.17 12.07
C ASP A 112 9.97 -2.59 11.29
N THR A 113 9.41 -1.48 11.75
CA THR A 113 8.22 -0.87 11.14
C THR A 113 8.51 -0.18 9.80
N VAL A 114 9.73 0.29 9.58
CA VAL A 114 10.15 0.90 8.31
C VAL A 114 10.30 -0.19 7.25
N LEU A 115 11.04 -1.26 7.55
CA LEU A 115 11.17 -2.39 6.62
C LEU A 115 9.83 -3.09 6.38
N ALA A 116 8.93 -3.13 7.37
CA ALA A 116 7.59 -3.66 7.15
C ALA A 116 6.78 -2.83 6.14
N LYS A 117 6.90 -1.50 6.15
CA LYS A 117 6.27 -0.64 5.13
C LYS A 117 6.80 -0.95 3.74
N GLU A 118 8.12 -1.09 3.59
CA GLU A 118 8.74 -1.48 2.32
C GLU A 118 8.31 -2.90 1.90
N TYR A 119 8.18 -3.82 2.84
CA TYR A 119 7.69 -5.17 2.58
C TYR A 119 6.23 -5.18 2.12
N LEU A 120 5.36 -4.37 2.73
CA LEU A 120 3.96 -4.22 2.30
C LEU A 120 3.88 -3.67 0.89
N ARG A 121 4.68 -2.65 0.58
CA ARG A 121 4.80 -2.11 -0.77
C ARG A 121 5.20 -3.21 -1.75
N ARG A 122 6.23 -3.99 -1.41
CA ARG A 122 6.75 -5.05 -2.26
C ARG A 122 5.74 -6.19 -2.48
N LEU A 123 5.01 -6.60 -1.44
CA LEU A 123 3.90 -7.55 -1.53
C LEU A 123 2.82 -7.06 -2.50
N ARG A 124 2.45 -5.78 -2.41
CA ARG A 124 1.45 -5.17 -3.29
C ARG A 124 1.92 -5.17 -4.74
N GLU A 125 3.15 -4.76 -5.02
CA GLU A 125 3.69 -4.79 -6.40
C GLU A 125 3.73 -6.23 -6.97
N ALA A 126 4.16 -7.20 -6.14
CA ALA A 126 4.18 -8.61 -6.49
C ALA A 126 2.79 -9.12 -6.90
N ALA A 127 1.78 -8.85 -6.09
CA ALA A 127 0.41 -9.29 -6.35
C ALA A 127 -0.27 -8.50 -7.47
N ALA A 128 -0.12 -7.17 -7.44
CA ALA A 128 -0.82 -6.25 -8.32
C ALA A 128 -0.31 -6.33 -9.75
N SER A 129 1.01 -6.35 -9.96
CA SER A 129 1.60 -6.06 -11.28
C SER A 129 2.61 -7.11 -11.77
N GLU A 130 3.10 -7.99 -10.90
CA GLU A 130 4.11 -9.02 -11.26
C GLU A 130 3.54 -10.44 -11.33
N GLN A 131 2.22 -10.60 -11.20
CA GLN A 131 1.53 -11.88 -11.22
C GLN A 131 2.04 -12.90 -10.19
N SER A 132 2.55 -12.44 -9.05
CA SER A 132 3.19 -13.28 -8.04
C SER A 132 2.21 -13.71 -6.93
N PRO A 133 2.14 -15.01 -6.60
CA PRO A 133 1.23 -15.53 -5.59
C PRO A 133 1.76 -15.29 -4.17
N ILE A 134 1.46 -14.12 -3.62
CA ILE A 134 1.93 -13.69 -2.29
C ILE A 134 1.29 -14.42 -1.09
N HIS A 135 0.36 -15.35 -1.32
CA HIS A 135 -0.14 -16.27 -0.29
C HIS A 135 0.83 -17.45 -0.04
N ARG A 136 1.77 -17.71 -0.95
CA ARG A 136 2.77 -18.78 -0.82
C ARG A 136 3.96 -18.32 0.02
N ILE A 137 4.45 -19.21 0.88
CA ILE A 137 5.54 -18.90 1.82
C ILE A 137 6.87 -18.62 1.10
N GLU A 138 7.13 -19.31 -0.01
CA GLU A 138 8.34 -19.13 -0.82
C GLU A 138 8.37 -17.72 -1.41
N THR A 139 7.24 -17.26 -1.98
CA THR A 139 7.09 -15.88 -2.46
C THR A 139 7.33 -14.90 -1.32
N GLN A 140 6.70 -15.11 -0.16
CA GLN A 140 6.81 -14.21 0.99
C GLN A 140 8.25 -14.06 1.48
N ILE A 141 9.02 -15.15 1.53
CA ILE A 141 10.43 -15.15 1.95
C ILE A 141 11.32 -14.42 0.94
N GLU A 142 11.16 -14.67 -0.36
CA GLU A 142 11.95 -13.98 -1.39
C GLU A 142 11.70 -12.47 -1.36
N LEU A 143 10.44 -12.05 -1.27
CA LEU A 143 10.10 -10.62 -1.15
C LEU A 143 10.64 -9.99 0.13
N ALA A 144 10.71 -10.75 1.24
CA ALA A 144 11.25 -10.26 2.50
C ALA A 144 12.77 -10.03 2.39
N LYS A 145 13.45 -10.90 1.63
CA LYS A 145 14.88 -10.81 1.37
C LYS A 145 15.22 -9.60 0.50
N GLU A 146 14.40 -9.33 -0.52
CA GLU A 146 14.58 -8.17 -1.41
C GLU A 146 14.55 -6.83 -0.65
N VAL A 147 13.71 -6.72 0.38
CA VAL A 147 13.63 -5.51 1.21
C VAL A 147 14.60 -5.51 2.40
N GLY A 148 15.46 -6.53 2.53
CA GLY A 148 16.52 -6.58 3.55
C GLY A 148 16.07 -7.05 4.94
N LEU A 149 14.95 -7.76 5.07
CA LEU A 149 14.55 -8.38 6.33
C LEU A 149 15.47 -9.56 6.69
N ASP A 150 15.61 -9.81 8.00
CA ASP A 150 16.25 -11.03 8.49
C ASP A 150 15.31 -12.23 8.30
N ILE A 151 15.69 -13.13 7.39
CA ILE A 151 14.87 -14.27 6.97
C ILE A 151 14.74 -15.33 8.07
N GLU A 152 15.74 -15.47 8.93
CA GLU A 152 15.67 -16.40 10.05
C GLU A 152 14.64 -15.90 11.08
N ARG A 153 14.71 -14.61 11.43
CA ARG A 153 13.74 -13.97 12.33
C ARG A 153 12.33 -13.95 11.73
N PHE A 154 12.21 -13.65 10.44
CA PHE A 154 10.95 -13.64 9.71
C PHE A 154 10.29 -15.02 9.74
N SER A 155 11.03 -16.04 9.33
CA SER A 155 10.57 -17.43 9.31
C SER A 155 10.26 -17.94 10.72
N ALA A 156 11.03 -17.56 11.73
CA ALA A 156 10.77 -17.93 13.12
C ALA A 156 9.47 -17.29 13.65
N ALA A 157 9.18 -16.03 13.31
CA ALA A 157 7.94 -15.35 13.70
C ALA A 157 6.70 -16.02 13.08
N LEU A 158 6.80 -16.48 11.84
CA LEU A 158 5.74 -17.25 11.17
C LEU A 158 5.55 -18.63 11.82
N LYS A 159 6.63 -19.40 11.98
CA LYS A 159 6.58 -20.77 12.55
C LYS A 159 6.13 -20.80 14.00
N SER A 160 6.52 -19.81 14.79
CA SER A 160 6.14 -19.72 16.22
C SER A 160 4.70 -19.26 16.46
N GLY A 161 3.99 -18.78 15.43
CA GLY A 161 2.63 -18.24 15.58
C GLY A 161 2.57 -16.79 16.06
N ARG A 162 3.68 -16.17 16.49
CA ARG A 162 3.70 -14.77 16.95
C ARG A 162 3.17 -13.78 15.92
N ALA A 163 3.50 -13.99 14.64
CA ALA A 163 2.98 -13.14 13.57
C ALA A 163 1.47 -13.32 13.37
N LYS A 164 0.95 -14.54 13.58
CA LYS A 164 -0.49 -14.85 13.53
C LYS A 164 -1.23 -14.18 14.69
N GLU A 165 -0.70 -14.26 15.90
CA GLU A 165 -1.25 -13.58 17.08
C GLU A 165 -1.31 -12.06 16.88
N ALA A 166 -0.26 -11.46 16.32
CA ALA A 166 -0.23 -10.04 16.02
C ALA A 166 -1.26 -9.64 14.94
N PHE A 167 -1.49 -10.50 13.95
CA PHE A 167 -2.54 -10.29 12.95
C PHE A 167 -3.95 -10.45 13.54
N GLU A 168 -4.17 -11.44 14.40
CA GLU A 168 -5.44 -11.65 15.10
C GLU A 168 -5.79 -10.46 16.01
N ALA A 169 -4.77 -9.83 16.62
CA ALA A 169 -4.95 -8.59 17.36
C ALA A 169 -5.44 -7.43 16.48
N ASP A 170 -4.85 -7.25 15.29
CA ASP A 170 -5.32 -6.24 14.32
C ASP A 170 -6.76 -6.55 13.84
N LEU A 171 -7.10 -7.82 13.59
CA LEU A 171 -8.46 -8.23 13.22
C LEU A 171 -9.48 -7.91 14.31
N HIS A 172 -9.15 -8.23 15.56
CA HIS A 172 -10.01 -7.93 16.70
C HIS A 172 -10.21 -6.42 16.87
N GLU A 173 -9.12 -5.65 16.76
CA GLU A 173 -9.18 -4.18 16.79
C GLU A 173 -10.10 -3.64 15.69
N ALA A 174 -9.88 -4.04 14.43
CA ALA A 174 -10.71 -3.64 13.29
C ALA A 174 -12.19 -3.93 13.52
N ARG A 175 -12.52 -5.17 13.94
CA ARG A 175 -13.90 -5.60 14.22
C ARG A 175 -14.52 -4.79 15.36
N SER A 176 -13.77 -4.51 16.42
CA SER A 176 -14.26 -3.70 17.55
C SER A 176 -14.58 -2.25 17.16
N GLN A 177 -13.94 -1.74 16.10
CA GLN A 177 -14.19 -0.43 15.51
C GLN A 177 -15.25 -0.46 14.39
N GLY A 178 -15.89 -1.62 14.15
CA GLY A 178 -16.88 -1.78 13.08
C GLY A 178 -16.30 -1.75 11.67
N ILE A 179 -14.99 -1.97 11.52
CA ILE A 179 -14.30 -1.95 10.22
C ILE A 179 -14.44 -3.32 9.56
N SER A 180 -15.14 -3.36 8.43
CA SER A 180 -15.38 -4.57 7.63
C SER A 180 -14.99 -4.43 6.15
N GLY A 181 -14.39 -3.31 5.75
CA GLY A 181 -14.02 -3.02 4.38
C GLY A 181 -12.73 -2.21 4.28
N PHE A 182 -12.00 -2.40 3.18
CA PHE A 182 -10.68 -1.81 2.98
C PHE A 182 -10.60 -1.06 1.63
N PRO A 183 -9.84 0.04 1.54
CA PRO A 183 -9.09 0.68 2.63
C PRO A 183 -10.05 1.37 3.64
N THR A 184 -9.66 1.42 4.91
CA THR A 184 -10.32 2.26 5.93
C THR A 184 -9.24 2.99 6.73
N PHE A 185 -9.49 4.25 7.04
CA PHE A 185 -8.56 5.10 7.78
C PHE A 185 -9.23 5.64 9.03
N ILE A 186 -8.61 5.44 10.19
CA ILE A 186 -8.88 6.25 11.38
C ILE A 186 -7.87 7.37 11.38
N ILE A 187 -8.33 8.61 11.28
CA ILE A 187 -7.46 9.79 11.32
C ILE A 187 -7.72 10.48 12.65
N ARG A 188 -6.68 10.60 13.48
CA ARG A 188 -6.79 11.18 14.83
C ARG A 188 -5.76 12.28 15.06
N ASN A 189 -6.10 13.23 15.94
CA ASN A 189 -5.17 14.24 16.42
C ASN A 189 -4.58 13.87 17.79
N ALA A 190 -3.70 14.72 18.31
CA ALA A 190 -3.08 14.54 19.63
C ALA A 190 -4.04 14.64 20.83
N ASN A 191 -5.29 15.08 20.63
CA ASN A 191 -6.34 15.15 21.66
C ASN A 191 -7.32 13.97 21.59
N ASP A 192 -7.01 12.93 20.80
CA ASP A 192 -7.87 11.78 20.51
C ASP A 192 -9.20 12.10 19.79
N ASP A 193 -9.34 13.30 19.21
CA ASP A 193 -10.42 13.54 18.24
C ASP A 193 -10.12 12.72 16.98
N GLN A 194 -11.08 11.90 16.56
CA GLN A 194 -10.88 10.99 15.43
C GLN A 194 -12.02 11.04 14.41
N LEU A 195 -11.68 10.77 13.16
CA LEU A 195 -12.62 10.55 12.06
C LEU A 195 -12.35 9.22 11.39
N LEU A 196 -13.42 8.48 11.15
CA LEU A 196 -13.41 7.24 10.37
C LEU A 196 -13.69 7.56 8.90
N VAL A 197 -12.78 7.14 8.03
CA VAL A 197 -12.86 7.36 6.58
C VAL A 197 -12.88 6.01 5.87
N HIS A 198 -14.00 5.69 5.25
CA HIS A 198 -14.18 4.44 4.52
C HIS A 198 -13.86 4.56 3.04
N GLY A 199 -13.17 3.55 2.51
CA GLY A 199 -12.88 3.39 1.10
C GLY A 199 -11.81 4.33 0.56
N TYR A 200 -11.47 4.12 -0.71
CA TYR A 200 -10.53 4.96 -1.44
C TYR A 200 -11.04 6.42 -1.50
N ARG A 201 -10.14 7.37 -1.25
CA ARG A 201 -10.42 8.81 -1.26
C ARG A 201 -9.27 9.58 -1.91
N PRO A 202 -9.58 10.67 -2.65
CA PRO A 202 -8.53 11.51 -3.25
C PRO A 202 -7.79 12.30 -2.16
N PHE A 203 -6.58 12.77 -2.48
CA PHE A 203 -5.76 13.57 -1.57
C PHE A 203 -6.51 14.76 -0.94
N SER A 204 -7.28 15.50 -1.74
CA SER A 204 -8.07 16.66 -1.26
C SER A 204 -9.06 16.32 -0.14
N TYR A 205 -9.51 15.06 -0.04
CA TYR A 205 -10.34 14.61 1.07
C TYR A 205 -9.55 14.57 2.39
N PHE A 206 -8.32 14.05 2.35
CA PHE A 206 -7.44 14.00 3.51
C PHE A 206 -7.04 15.41 3.96
N VAL A 207 -6.79 16.34 3.02
CA VAL A 207 -6.55 17.76 3.33
C VAL A 207 -7.70 18.33 4.18
N ARG A 208 -8.95 18.17 3.75
CA ARG A 208 -10.13 18.63 4.51
C ARG A 208 -10.27 17.98 5.88
N VAL A 209 -9.86 16.71 6.00
CA VAL A 209 -9.84 16.02 7.30
C VAL A 209 -8.77 16.63 8.21
N PHE A 210 -7.57 16.89 7.69
CA PHE A 210 -6.50 17.52 8.47
C PHE A 210 -6.86 18.94 8.88
N GLU A 211 -7.47 19.74 8.00
CA GLU A 211 -7.98 21.09 8.34
C GLU A 211 -9.01 21.07 9.48
N ARG A 212 -9.80 19.98 9.58
CA ARG A 212 -10.78 19.80 10.64
C ARG A 212 -10.18 19.30 11.96
N LEU A 213 -9.19 18.41 11.90
CA LEU A 213 -8.67 17.72 13.07
C LEU A 213 -7.40 18.35 13.65
N ALA A 214 -6.54 18.94 12.83
CA ALA A 214 -5.27 19.47 13.28
C ALA A 214 -5.52 20.70 14.17
N PRO A 215 -4.90 20.77 15.37
CA PRO A 215 -5.10 21.89 16.30
C PRO A 215 -4.59 23.22 15.73
N THR A 216 -3.63 23.13 14.81
CA THR A 216 -3.10 24.24 14.01
C THR A 216 -2.93 23.77 12.56
N PRO A 217 -3.02 24.66 11.56
CA PRO A 217 -2.75 24.30 10.17
C PRO A 217 -1.39 23.61 10.02
N LEU A 218 -1.36 22.47 9.34
CA LEU A 218 -0.12 21.74 9.06
C LEU A 218 0.68 22.48 7.98
N ALA A 219 2.00 22.52 8.13
CA ALA A 219 2.88 23.06 7.10
C ALA A 219 2.93 22.11 5.90
N THR A 220 2.96 22.66 4.69
CA THR A 220 3.13 21.89 3.45
C THR A 220 4.58 22.00 2.95
N HIS A 221 5.06 20.94 2.30
CA HIS A 221 6.37 20.84 1.70
C HIS A 221 6.27 20.53 0.22
N ASP A 222 7.25 21.00 -0.55
CA ASP A 222 7.41 20.67 -1.95
C ASP A 222 7.99 19.24 -2.07
N PRO A 223 7.45 18.37 -2.95
CA PRO A 223 7.94 17.00 -3.12
C PRO A 223 9.33 16.91 -3.77
N GLY A 224 9.92 18.03 -4.18
CA GLY A 224 11.21 18.11 -4.84
C GLY A 224 11.11 17.88 -6.34
N ASP A 225 12.07 17.15 -6.91
CA ASP A 225 12.07 16.77 -8.32
C ASP A 225 11.76 15.27 -8.52
N ILE A 226 11.25 14.93 -9.70
CA ILE A 226 10.82 13.56 -10.04
C ILE A 226 11.98 12.56 -9.95
N GLN A 227 13.22 12.95 -10.30
CA GLN A 227 14.36 12.04 -10.20
C GLN A 227 14.65 11.68 -8.75
N SER A 228 14.68 12.68 -7.86
CA SER A 228 14.87 12.49 -6.42
C SER A 228 13.74 11.65 -5.81
N PHE A 229 12.49 11.85 -6.24
CA PHE A 229 11.36 11.03 -5.83
C PHE A 229 11.50 9.56 -6.26
N VAL A 230 11.87 9.30 -7.52
CA VAL A 230 12.13 7.92 -8.01
C VAL A 230 13.28 7.27 -7.24
N LYS A 231 14.37 8.01 -6.99
CA LYS A 231 15.51 7.51 -6.19
C LYS A 231 15.11 7.17 -4.75
N LYS A 232 14.30 8.02 -4.12
CA LYS A 232 13.81 7.83 -2.74
C LYS A 232 12.98 6.56 -2.61
N TYR A 233 12.08 6.31 -3.55
CA TYR A 233 11.13 5.19 -3.49
C TYR A 233 11.57 3.93 -4.22
N GLY A 234 12.65 3.98 -5.00
CA GLY A 234 13.23 2.86 -5.75
C GLY A 234 12.39 2.43 -6.95
N ARG A 235 11.08 2.24 -6.79
CA ARG A 235 10.15 1.95 -7.87
C ARG A 235 8.85 2.71 -7.68
N VAL A 236 8.42 3.42 -8.72
CA VAL A 236 7.21 4.24 -8.69
C VAL A 236 6.40 4.06 -9.96
N ALA A 237 5.08 3.97 -9.87
CA ALA A 237 4.19 3.98 -11.02
C ALA A 237 4.01 5.41 -11.55
N THR A 238 3.73 5.57 -12.85
CA THR A 238 3.41 6.89 -13.44
C THR A 238 2.32 7.62 -12.64
N GLN A 239 1.30 6.90 -12.16
CA GLN A 239 0.21 7.46 -11.35
C GLN A 239 0.69 8.11 -10.05
N GLU A 240 1.75 7.59 -9.43
CA GLU A 240 2.27 8.15 -8.17
C GLU A 240 2.95 9.50 -8.39
N ILE A 241 3.58 9.68 -9.55
CA ILE A 241 4.16 10.95 -9.98
C ILE A 241 3.06 11.94 -10.34
N LEU A 242 2.04 11.51 -11.08
CA LEU A 242 0.88 12.34 -11.40
C LEU A 242 0.23 12.91 -10.14
N GLU A 243 -0.05 12.03 -9.18
CA GLU A 243 -0.70 12.43 -7.93
C GLU A 243 0.19 13.35 -7.09
N THR A 244 1.47 13.00 -6.90
CA THR A 244 2.34 13.71 -5.96
C THR A 244 2.80 15.07 -6.48
N PHE A 245 2.97 15.22 -7.79
CA PHE A 245 3.46 16.45 -8.42
C PHE A 245 2.33 17.30 -9.03
N ASP A 246 1.06 16.88 -8.86
CA ASP A 246 -0.12 17.54 -9.44
C ASP A 246 0.03 17.79 -10.95
N LEU A 247 0.50 16.78 -11.67
CA LEU A 247 0.78 16.86 -13.10
C LEU A 247 -0.36 16.25 -13.93
N SER A 248 -0.56 16.77 -15.14
CA SER A 248 -1.36 16.09 -16.14
C SER A 248 -0.66 14.82 -16.63
N GLN A 249 -1.42 13.88 -17.20
CA GLN A 249 -0.88 12.64 -17.75
C GLN A 249 0.22 12.91 -18.79
N ASP A 250 -0.01 13.87 -19.68
CA ASP A 250 0.92 14.21 -20.75
C ASP A 250 2.21 14.85 -20.20
N ASP A 251 2.08 15.73 -19.20
CA ASP A 251 3.23 16.41 -18.60
C ASP A 251 4.12 15.45 -17.82
N ALA A 252 3.53 14.54 -17.00
CA ALA A 252 4.33 13.56 -16.28
C ALA A 252 5.02 12.58 -17.24
N LEU A 253 4.32 12.11 -18.27
CA LEU A 253 4.94 11.23 -19.27
C LEU A 253 6.06 11.92 -20.03
N ALA A 254 5.89 13.19 -20.41
CA ALA A 254 6.94 13.96 -21.06
C ALA A 254 8.18 14.09 -20.16
N ALA A 255 7.99 14.43 -18.87
CA ALA A 255 9.08 14.53 -17.91
C ALA A 255 9.80 13.19 -17.68
N LEU A 256 9.05 12.10 -17.53
CA LEU A 256 9.61 10.76 -17.28
C LEU A 256 10.37 10.22 -18.50
N VAL A 257 9.85 10.45 -19.70
CA VAL A 257 10.53 10.10 -20.94
C VAL A 257 11.84 10.87 -21.09
N GLU A 258 11.86 12.15 -20.72
CA GLU A 258 13.08 12.95 -20.80
C GLU A 258 14.13 12.48 -19.79
N LEU A 259 13.74 12.27 -18.53
CA LEU A 259 14.63 11.70 -17.50
C LEU A 259 15.18 10.32 -17.90
N ALA A 260 14.38 9.52 -18.60
CA ALA A 260 14.83 8.22 -19.09
C ALA A 260 15.84 8.34 -20.26
N LYS A 261 15.64 9.28 -21.19
CA LYS A 261 16.62 9.56 -22.26
C LYS A 261 17.95 10.07 -21.71
N GLU A 262 17.90 10.87 -20.65
CA GLU A 262 19.07 11.38 -19.95
C GLU A 262 19.78 10.31 -19.09
N GLY A 263 19.26 9.09 -19.04
CA GLY A 263 19.86 7.99 -18.29
C GLY A 263 19.73 8.13 -16.77
N GLN A 264 18.75 8.92 -16.30
CA GLN A 264 18.52 9.13 -14.87
C GLN A 264 17.62 8.06 -14.26
N ILE A 265 16.64 7.59 -15.02
CA ILE A 265 15.66 6.56 -14.63
C ILE A 265 15.45 5.58 -15.79
N LYS A 266 14.87 4.42 -15.53
CA LYS A 266 14.46 3.45 -16.56
C LYS A 266 12.96 3.16 -16.45
N ARG A 267 12.33 2.99 -17.60
CA ARG A 267 10.93 2.55 -17.71
C ARG A 267 10.85 1.03 -17.54
N VAL A 268 9.88 0.57 -16.74
CA VAL A 268 9.60 -0.84 -16.46
C VAL A 268 8.11 -1.09 -16.70
N PRO A 269 7.72 -1.55 -17.90
CA PRO A 269 6.32 -1.87 -18.20
C PRO A 269 5.87 -3.10 -17.40
N LEU A 270 4.82 -2.97 -16.58
CA LEU A 270 4.24 -4.06 -15.77
C LEU A 270 2.72 -3.94 -15.70
N GLY A 271 2.03 -5.06 -15.90
CA GLY A 271 0.57 -5.09 -16.00
C GLY A 271 0.04 -4.19 -17.12
N ASN A 272 -0.97 -3.38 -16.82
CA ASN A 272 -1.59 -2.43 -17.74
C ASN A 272 -0.99 -1.01 -17.66
N GLY A 273 0.20 -0.82 -17.09
CA GLY A 273 0.83 0.49 -16.96
C GLY A 273 2.35 0.43 -16.86
N ASP A 274 2.94 1.53 -16.40
CA ASP A 274 4.39 1.71 -16.35
C ASP A 274 4.88 2.06 -14.94
N PHE A 275 6.00 1.46 -14.58
CA PHE A 275 6.82 1.84 -13.45
C PHE A 275 8.13 2.48 -13.91
N TRP A 276 8.77 3.18 -12.98
CA TRP A 276 10.02 3.88 -13.17
C TRP A 276 10.94 3.60 -12.00
N GLU A 277 12.17 3.23 -12.31
CA GLU A 277 13.21 2.88 -11.34
C GLU A 277 14.45 3.75 -11.60
N PRO A 278 15.27 4.05 -10.57
CA PRO A 278 16.53 4.74 -10.78
C PRO A 278 17.46 3.85 -11.61
N LEU A 279 18.19 4.46 -12.53
CA LEU A 279 19.36 3.81 -13.14
C LEU A 279 20.48 3.84 -12.09
N LEU A 280 20.87 2.68 -11.58
CA LEU A 280 22.05 2.56 -10.72
C LEU A 280 23.26 3.02 -11.54
N GLN A 281 23.87 4.13 -11.14
CA GLN A 281 25.16 4.53 -11.68
C GLN A 281 26.20 3.52 -11.17
N HIS A 282 26.76 2.73 -12.08
CA HIS A 282 27.91 1.86 -11.81
C HIS A 282 29.18 2.68 -11.59
#